data_AF-A0A964ZX90-F1
#
_entry.id   AF-A0A964ZX90-F1
#
_cell.length_a   1.000
_cell.length_b   1.000
_cell.length_c   1.000
_cell.angle_alpha   90.00
_cell.angle_beta   90.00
_cell.angle_gamma   90.00
#
_symmetry.space_group_name_H-M   'P 1'
#
loop_
_entity.id
_entity.type
_entity.pdbx_description
1 polymer ?
#
loop_
_entity_poly.entity_id
_entity_poly.type
_entity_poly.pdbx_seq_one_letter_code
_entity_poly.pdbx_strand_id
1 'polypeptide(L)'
;MANRRCGPTQRLLALSLIVLGLPTAWANPPRPFAGQSAEQRERFCSEEQRFSEPWIHWASTNRALCASQSQSTAEKTACLNTVRQQLDALHLEHRAIYLSQMRSLQPDHPVMQTILNRLQGHKQAASLALEADLKPAELAALGRENCLMQR
;
A
#
# COMPACT_ATOMS: atom_id res chain seq x y z
N MET A 1 -26.76 11.89 -54.92
CA MET A 1 -28.03 12.64 -55.05
C MET A 1 -29.17 11.76 -54.57
N ALA A 2 -30.01 12.29 -53.66
CA ALA A 2 -31.33 11.85 -53.20
C ALA A 2 -31.61 10.35 -52.93
N ASN A 3 -31.98 9.98 -51.69
CA ASN A 3 -33.39 10.08 -51.27
C ASN A 3 -33.58 9.82 -49.77
N ARG A 4 -34.35 10.71 -49.11
CA ARG A 4 -34.90 10.54 -47.76
C ARG A 4 -36.31 9.95 -47.86
N ARG A 5 -36.69 9.05 -46.95
CA ARG A 5 -38.06 8.84 -46.40
C ARG A 5 -37.88 8.33 -44.95
N CYS A 6 -38.27 9.07 -43.91
CA CYS A 6 -39.61 9.09 -43.26
C CYS A 6 -40.15 7.67 -43.00
N GLY A 7 -40.47 7.19 -41.79
CA GLY A 7 -40.78 7.80 -40.49
C GLY A 7 -41.02 6.68 -39.44
N PRO A 8 -41.77 6.92 -38.35
CA PRO A 8 -41.37 6.56 -36.99
C PRO A 8 -42.02 5.27 -36.44
N THR A 9 -41.39 4.66 -35.43
CA THR A 9 -42.15 3.85 -34.46
C THR A 9 -41.50 3.94 -33.08
N GLN A 10 -42.22 4.63 -32.18
CA GLN A 10 -42.02 4.59 -30.74
C GLN A 10 -42.07 3.15 -30.24
N ARG A 11 -41.04 2.73 -29.50
CA ARG A 11 -41.21 1.88 -28.32
C ARG A 11 -40.31 2.42 -27.21
N LEU A 12 -40.92 3.25 -26.38
CA LEU A 12 -40.44 3.53 -25.02
C LEU A 12 -40.45 2.20 -24.26
N LEU A 13 -39.31 1.53 -24.22
CA LEU A 13 -39.04 0.52 -23.20
C LEU A 13 -38.47 1.27 -22.01
N ALA A 14 -39.34 1.53 -21.03
CA ALA A 14 -38.97 1.94 -19.69
C ALA A 14 -38.12 0.83 -19.07
N LEU A 15 -36.80 0.94 -19.22
CA LEU A 15 -35.83 0.16 -18.45
C LEU A 15 -35.87 0.70 -17.03
N SER A 16 -36.53 -0.07 -16.18
CA SER A 16 -36.57 0.07 -14.74
C SER A 16 -35.18 0.35 -14.20
N LEU A 17 -35.00 1.55 -13.64
CA LEU A 17 -33.91 1.86 -12.73
C LEU A 17 -34.09 1.00 -11.49
N ILE A 18 -33.50 -0.20 -11.51
CA ILE A 18 -33.22 -0.93 -10.28
C ILE A 18 -32.12 -0.12 -9.60
N VAL A 19 -32.52 0.73 -8.66
CA VAL A 19 -31.61 1.30 -7.67
C VAL A 19 -31.17 0.14 -6.80
N LEU A 20 -30.12 -0.56 -7.23
CA LEU A 20 -29.34 -1.41 -6.35
C LEU A 20 -28.75 -0.45 -5.31
N GLY A 21 -29.38 -0.43 -4.13
CA GLY A 21 -28.81 0.19 -2.95
C GLY A 21 -27.45 -0.44 -2.70
N LEU A 22 -26.40 0.23 -3.16
CA LEU A 22 -25.04 -0.09 -2.79
C LEU A 22 -24.98 0.01 -1.26
N PRO A 23 -24.55 -1.03 -0.54
CA PRO A 23 -24.33 -0.91 0.89
C PRO A 23 -23.22 0.14 1.09
N THR A 24 -23.61 1.31 1.59
CA THR A 24 -22.71 2.41 1.97
C THR A 24 -21.84 2.08 3.20
N ALA A 25 -21.72 0.79 3.56
CA ALA A 25 -20.98 0.33 4.73
C ALA A 25 -19.45 0.52 4.63
N TRP A 26 -18.93 1.02 3.51
CA TRP A 26 -17.50 1.19 3.26
C TRP A 26 -17.08 2.66 3.09
N ALA A 27 -17.88 3.61 3.61
CA ALA A 27 -17.60 5.03 3.44
C ALA A 27 -16.61 5.61 4.48
N ASN A 28 -16.23 4.86 5.52
CA ASN A 28 -15.24 5.32 6.48
C ASN A 28 -14.25 4.22 6.79
N PRO A 29 -12.96 4.34 6.41
CA PRO A 29 -11.94 3.47 6.98
C PRO A 29 -12.00 3.63 8.50
N PRO A 30 -11.91 2.52 9.27
CA PRO A 30 -11.89 2.61 10.72
C PRO A 30 -10.75 3.54 11.13
N ARG A 31 -11.06 4.57 11.95
CA ARG A 31 -10.01 5.40 12.55
C ARG A 31 -9.14 4.46 13.39
N PRO A 32 -7.82 4.37 13.13
CA PRO A 32 -6.97 3.35 13.74
C PRO A 32 -6.94 3.42 15.27
N PHE A 33 -7.39 4.52 15.86
CA PHE A 33 -7.32 4.78 17.30
C PHE A 33 -8.64 5.19 17.96
N ALA A 34 -9.80 5.04 17.31
CA ALA A 34 -11.07 5.38 17.94
C ALA A 34 -11.28 4.54 19.22
N GLY A 35 -11.37 5.21 20.38
CA GLY A 35 -11.57 4.56 21.68
C GLY A 35 -10.30 3.94 22.31
N GLN A 36 -9.11 4.14 21.73
CA GLN A 36 -7.85 3.65 22.29
C GLN A 36 -7.20 4.67 23.23
N SER A 37 -6.59 4.18 24.32
CA SER A 37 -5.78 4.99 25.23
C SER A 37 -4.47 5.41 24.57
N ALA A 38 -3.83 6.48 25.08
CA ALA A 38 -2.51 6.90 24.59
C ALA A 38 -1.46 5.77 24.65
N GLU A 39 -1.50 4.95 25.69
CA GLU A 39 -0.59 3.80 25.84
C GLU A 39 -0.84 2.72 24.76
N GLN A 40 -2.10 2.44 24.42
CA GLN A 40 -2.44 1.48 23.37
C GLN A 40 -1.96 1.97 22.00
N ARG A 41 -2.12 3.27 21.73
CA ARG A 41 -1.62 3.90 20.50
C ARG A 41 -0.11 3.82 20.40
N GLU A 42 0.58 4.10 21.50
CA GLU A 42 2.05 4.02 21.58
C GLU A 42 2.54 2.60 21.30
N ARG A 43 1.93 1.61 21.93
CA ARG A 43 2.25 0.19 21.72
C ARG A 43 2.02 -0.23 20.28
N PHE A 44 0.90 0.20 19.68
CA PHE A 44 0.60 -0.06 18.28
C PHE A 44 1.69 0.54 17.36
N CYS A 45 2.01 1.82 17.51
CA CYS A 45 2.99 2.48 16.66
C CYS A 45 4.42 1.93 16.87
N SER A 46 4.76 1.49 18.07
CA SER A 46 6.03 0.80 18.35
C SER A 46 6.11 -0.56 17.63
N GLU A 47 5.02 -1.32 17.57
CA GLU A 47 4.98 -2.57 16.82
C GLU A 47 5.04 -2.33 15.31
N GLU A 48 4.31 -1.33 14.79
CA GLU A 48 4.39 -0.96 13.38
C GLU A 48 5.81 -0.54 12.98
N GLN A 49 6.50 0.23 13.84
CA GLN A 49 7.92 0.57 13.66
C GLN A 49 8.76 -0.71 13.58
N ARG A 50 8.65 -1.59 14.57
CA ARG A 50 9.42 -2.85 14.65
C ARG A 50 9.23 -3.74 13.42
N PHE A 51 8.02 -3.84 12.86
CA PHE A 51 7.77 -4.63 11.66
C PHE A 51 8.28 -3.94 10.37
N SER A 52 8.35 -2.62 10.36
CA SER A 52 8.89 -1.85 9.22
C SER A 52 10.42 -1.80 9.17
N GLU A 53 11.10 -1.89 10.32
CA GLU A 53 12.56 -1.74 10.41
C GLU A 53 13.34 -2.67 9.48
N PRO A 54 13.04 -3.98 9.38
CA PRO A 54 13.75 -4.87 8.46
C PRO A 54 13.65 -4.44 6.98
N TRP A 55 12.50 -3.90 6.58
CA TRP A 55 12.26 -3.40 5.22
C TRP A 55 13.10 -2.14 4.95
N ILE A 56 13.13 -1.22 5.91
CA ILE A 56 13.92 0.02 5.85
C ILE A 56 15.42 -0.32 5.79
N HIS A 57 15.88 -1.22 6.65
CA HIS A 57 17.28 -1.65 6.70
C HIS A 57 17.70 -2.31 5.38
N TRP A 58 16.92 -3.26 4.88
CA TRP A 58 17.19 -3.92 3.60
C TRP A 58 17.33 -2.90 2.46
N ALA A 59 16.40 -1.96 2.36
CA ALA A 59 16.42 -0.93 1.33
C ALA A 59 17.64 0.00 1.45
N SER A 60 17.91 0.49 2.66
CA SER A 60 19.03 1.39 2.92
C SER A 60 20.39 0.73 2.62
N THR A 61 20.56 -0.54 3.00
CA THR A 61 21.75 -1.32 2.68
C THR A 61 21.92 -1.48 1.17
N ASN A 62 20.87 -1.83 0.43
CA ASN A 62 20.95 -1.95 -1.02
C ASN A 62 21.23 -0.62 -1.72
N ARG A 63 20.66 0.50 -1.23
CA ARG A 63 21.00 1.85 -1.71
C ARG A 63 22.47 2.16 -1.53
N ALA A 64 23.03 1.86 -0.36
CA ALA A 64 24.44 2.05 -0.05
C ALA A 64 25.35 1.17 -0.93
N LEU A 65 24.98 -0.09 -1.16
CA LEU A 65 25.69 -1.00 -2.07
C LEU A 65 25.68 -0.49 -3.51
N CYS A 66 24.53 -0.04 -4.01
CA CYS A 66 24.45 0.59 -5.34
C CYS A 66 25.36 1.82 -5.43
N ALA A 67 25.44 2.64 -4.37
CA ALA A 67 26.29 3.81 -4.35
C ALA A 67 27.79 3.46 -4.32
N SER A 68 28.19 2.40 -3.62
CA SER A 68 29.61 2.03 -3.48
C SER A 68 30.15 1.20 -4.65
N GLN A 69 29.29 0.46 -5.35
CA GLN A 69 29.70 -0.45 -6.43
C GLN A 69 29.59 0.18 -7.84
N SER A 70 28.89 1.30 -7.98
CA SER A 70 28.69 1.94 -9.29
C SER A 70 29.83 2.90 -9.62
N GLN A 71 30.32 2.85 -10.85
CA GLN A 71 31.36 3.74 -11.37
C GLN A 71 30.78 4.98 -12.06
N SER A 72 29.47 4.97 -12.32
CA SER A 72 28.76 6.08 -12.95
C SER A 72 27.35 6.27 -12.39
N THR A 73 26.77 7.44 -12.64
CA THR A 73 25.36 7.72 -12.33
C THR A 73 24.40 6.78 -13.07
N ALA A 74 24.74 6.38 -14.31
CA ALA A 74 23.93 5.46 -15.09
C ALA A 74 23.89 4.07 -14.46
N GLU A 75 25.04 3.54 -14.03
CA GLU A 75 25.12 2.26 -13.32
C GLU A 75 24.38 2.31 -11.98
N LYS A 76 24.56 3.38 -11.20
CA LYS A 76 23.84 3.57 -9.94
C LYS A 76 22.32 3.55 -10.15
N THR A 77 21.86 4.20 -11.21
CA THR A 77 20.43 4.23 -11.57
C THR A 77 19.92 2.85 -11.98
N ALA A 78 20.69 2.11 -12.78
CA ALA A 78 20.35 0.73 -13.17
C ALA A 78 20.30 -0.21 -11.96
N CYS A 79 21.26 -0.08 -11.04
CA CYS A 79 21.27 -0.82 -9.78
C CYS A 79 20.02 -0.51 -8.95
N LEU A 80 19.71 0.77 -8.69
CA LEU A 80 18.53 1.16 -7.92
C LEU A 80 17.22 0.69 -8.58
N ASN A 81 17.13 0.68 -9.91
CA ASN A 81 15.96 0.13 -10.61
C ASN A 81 15.79 -1.38 -10.35
N THR A 82 16.89 -2.12 -10.33
CA THR A 82 16.88 -3.55 -9.98
C THR A 82 16.42 -3.75 -8.53
N VAL A 83 16.92 -2.95 -7.59
CA VAL A 83 16.50 -3.02 -6.18
C VAL A 83 15.01 -2.71 -6.02
N ARG A 84 14.46 -1.73 -6.75
CA ARG A 84 13.01 -1.44 -6.75
C ARG A 84 12.19 -2.65 -7.22
N GLN A 85 12.63 -3.33 -8.28
CA GLN A 85 11.96 -4.54 -8.76
C GLN A 85 12.03 -5.68 -7.72
N GLN A 86 13.16 -5.82 -7.03
CA GLN A 86 13.28 -6.79 -5.94
C GLN A 86 12.35 -6.45 -4.75
N LEU A 87 12.18 -5.17 -4.42
CA LEU A 87 11.23 -4.72 -3.40
C LEU A 87 9.79 -5.07 -3.79
N ASP A 88 9.42 -4.88 -5.06
CA ASP A 88 8.11 -5.27 -5.59
C ASP A 88 7.89 -6.80 -5.48
N ALA A 89 8.90 -7.59 -5.85
CA ALA A 89 8.85 -9.04 -5.74
C ALA A 89 8.71 -9.51 -4.28
N LEU A 90 9.51 -8.95 -3.37
CA LEU A 90 9.46 -9.25 -1.93
C LEU A 90 8.07 -8.98 -1.34
N HIS A 91 7.46 -7.87 -1.74
CA HIS A 91 6.09 -7.51 -1.35
C HIS A 91 5.05 -8.51 -1.86
N LEU A 92 5.15 -8.94 -3.12
CA LEU A 92 4.24 -9.94 -3.69
C LEU A 92 4.40 -11.30 -3.00
N GLU A 93 5.62 -11.70 -2.68
CA GLU A 93 5.90 -12.94 -1.94
C GLU A 93 5.27 -12.91 -0.53
N HIS A 94 5.51 -11.85 0.24
CA HIS A 94 4.90 -11.70 1.57
C HIS A 94 3.37 -11.67 1.50
N ARG A 95 2.81 -10.98 0.49
CA ARG A 95 1.36 -10.98 0.26
C ARG A 95 0.83 -12.39 0.03
N ALA A 96 1.49 -13.18 -0.81
CA ALA A 96 1.09 -14.56 -1.08
C ALA A 96 1.20 -15.45 0.17
N ILE A 97 2.23 -15.25 0.99
CA ILE A 97 2.40 -15.94 2.28
C ILE A 97 1.23 -15.64 3.20
N TYR A 98 0.86 -14.38 3.41
CA TYR A 98 -0.27 -14.03 4.28
C TYR A 98 -1.59 -14.63 3.81
N LEU A 99 -1.88 -14.55 2.50
CA LEU A 99 -3.07 -15.16 1.91
C LEU A 99 -3.08 -16.69 2.08
N SER A 100 -1.91 -17.34 1.99
CA SER A 100 -1.78 -18.78 2.17
C SER A 100 -1.86 -19.22 3.63
N GLN A 101 -1.39 -18.40 4.58
CA GLN A 101 -1.41 -18.71 6.01
C GLN A 101 -2.80 -18.47 6.63
N MET A 102 -3.57 -17.53 6.09
CA MET A 102 -4.89 -17.16 6.61
C MET A 102 -6.00 -17.44 5.60
N ARG A 103 -5.96 -18.58 4.89
CA ARG A 103 -6.93 -18.94 3.83
C ARG A 103 -8.40 -18.90 4.28
N SER A 104 -8.66 -19.07 5.57
CA SER A 104 -10.01 -18.96 6.16
C SER A 104 -10.54 -17.53 6.12
N LEU A 105 -9.65 -16.53 6.13
CA LEU A 105 -9.98 -15.14 5.89
C LEU A 105 -9.89 -14.87 4.39
N GLN A 106 -11.04 -14.63 3.75
CA GLN A 106 -11.06 -14.19 2.37
C GLN A 106 -10.27 -12.87 2.21
N PRO A 107 -9.72 -12.56 1.02
CA PRO A 107 -8.92 -11.36 0.81
C PRO A 107 -9.59 -10.04 1.22
N ASP A 108 -10.92 -9.98 1.16
CA ASP A 108 -11.76 -8.83 1.53
C ASP A 108 -12.10 -8.76 3.03
N HIS A 109 -11.74 -9.79 3.81
CA HIS A 109 -11.98 -9.81 5.24
C HIS A 109 -11.24 -8.65 5.95
N PRO A 110 -11.88 -7.89 6.87
CA PRO A 110 -11.28 -6.69 7.48
C PRO A 110 -9.90 -6.90 8.13
N VAL A 111 -9.69 -8.05 8.77
CA VAL A 111 -8.40 -8.43 9.34
C VAL A 111 -7.34 -8.65 8.26
N MET A 112 -7.70 -9.33 7.16
CA MET A 112 -6.79 -9.54 6.04
C MET A 112 -6.43 -8.22 5.36
N GLN A 113 -7.42 -7.36 5.12
CA GLN A 113 -7.20 -6.01 4.60
C GLN A 113 -6.25 -5.21 5.49
N THR A 114 -6.41 -5.30 6.81
CA THR A 114 -5.50 -4.65 7.78
C THR A 114 -4.05 -5.14 7.60
N ILE A 115 -3.84 -6.45 7.52
CA ILE A 115 -2.50 -7.05 7.33
C ILE A 115 -1.89 -6.63 6.00
N LEU A 116 -2.67 -6.65 4.91
CA LEU A 116 -2.21 -6.26 3.58
C LEU A 116 -1.89 -4.75 3.50
N ASN A 117 -2.65 -3.91 4.21
CA ASN A 117 -2.37 -2.48 4.30
C ASN A 117 -1.07 -2.20 5.08
N ARG A 118 -0.81 -2.94 6.16
CA ARG A 118 0.47 -2.84 6.90
C ARG A 118 1.65 -3.26 6.03
N LEU A 119 1.52 -4.39 5.32
CA LEU A 119 2.53 -4.85 4.37
C LEU A 119 2.82 -3.77 3.29
N GLN A 120 1.77 -3.15 2.75
CA GLN A 120 1.92 -2.05 1.81
C GLN A 120 2.62 -0.83 2.43
N GLY A 121 2.36 -0.52 3.70
CA GLY A 121 3.06 0.51 4.46
C GLY A 121 4.55 0.20 4.65
N HIS A 122 4.91 -1.05 4.96
CA HIS A 122 6.32 -1.47 5.07
C HIS A 122 7.05 -1.32 3.73
N LYS A 123 6.41 -1.69 2.63
CA LYS A 123 6.93 -1.45 1.27
C LYS A 123 7.18 0.04 1.02
N GLN A 124 6.22 0.91 1.38
CA GLN A 124 6.37 2.36 1.21
C GLN A 124 7.55 2.92 2.01
N ALA A 125 7.72 2.47 3.26
CA ALA A 125 8.86 2.85 4.09
C ALA A 125 10.20 2.43 3.46
N ALA A 126 10.28 1.21 2.91
CA ALA A 126 11.44 0.75 2.15
C ALA A 126 11.68 1.57 0.87
N SER A 127 10.63 1.89 0.10
CA SER A 127 10.75 2.76 -1.08
C SER A 127 11.33 4.12 -0.70
N LEU A 128 10.84 4.72 0.39
CA LEU A 128 11.40 5.97 0.90
C LEU A 128 12.86 5.81 1.31
N ALA A 129 13.26 4.69 1.92
CA ALA A 129 14.65 4.41 2.27
C ALA A 129 15.59 4.22 1.07
N LEU A 130 15.06 3.85 -0.11
CA LEU A 130 15.82 3.82 -1.36
C LEU A 130 16.07 5.22 -1.95
N GLU A 131 15.16 6.16 -1.67
CA GLU A 131 15.15 7.49 -2.28
C GLU A 131 15.76 8.56 -1.38
N ALA A 132 15.45 8.49 -0.08
CA ALA A 132 15.91 9.43 0.92
C ALA A 132 17.33 9.09 1.38
N ASP A 133 18.15 10.12 1.57
CA ASP A 133 19.46 9.98 2.21
C ASP A 133 19.35 10.09 3.73
N LEU A 134 18.43 9.32 4.30
CA LEU A 134 18.20 9.23 5.73
C LEU A 134 18.78 7.93 6.29
N LYS A 135 19.22 7.98 7.55
CA LYS A 135 19.62 6.75 8.26
C LYS A 135 18.38 5.90 8.56
N PRO A 136 18.51 4.56 8.61
CA PRO A 136 17.39 3.68 8.93
C PRO A 136 16.63 4.07 10.22
N ALA A 137 17.34 4.41 11.29
CA ALA A 137 16.74 4.79 12.56
C ALA A 137 15.94 6.10 12.48
N GLU A 138 16.38 7.06 11.67
CA GLU A 138 15.67 8.34 11.46
C GLU A 138 14.36 8.09 10.70
N LEU A 139 14.40 7.24 9.67
CA LEU A 139 13.21 6.82 8.91
C LEU A 139 12.20 6.05 9.78
N ALA A 140 12.69 5.14 10.62
CA ALA A 140 11.85 4.38 11.55
C ALA A 140 11.18 5.31 12.58
N ALA A 141 11.93 6.26 13.14
CA ALA A 141 11.39 7.27 14.06
C ALA A 141 10.33 8.14 13.39
N LEU A 142 10.60 8.64 12.18
CA LEU A 142 9.63 9.42 11.40
C LEU A 142 8.34 8.63 11.11
N GLY A 143 8.47 7.33 10.80
CA GLY A 143 7.33 6.43 10.62
C GLY A 143 6.47 6.32 11.88
N ARG A 144 7.10 6.15 13.05
CA ARG A 144 6.40 6.11 14.35
C ARG A 144 5.73 7.43 14.68
N GLU A 145 6.42 8.56 14.50
CA GLU A 145 5.84 9.89 14.71
C GLU A 145 4.61 10.11 13.82
N ASN A 146 4.69 9.76 12.54
CA ASN A 146 3.56 9.84 11.63
C ASN A 146 2.39 8.94 12.07
N CYS A 147 2.66 7.73 12.56
CA CYS A 147 1.65 6.85 13.14
C CYS A 147 0.94 7.50 14.34
N LEU A 148 1.72 8.10 15.26
CA LEU A 148 1.18 8.78 16.45
C LEU A 148 0.39 10.06 16.10
N MET A 149 0.60 10.63 14.92
CA MET A 149 -0.11 11.82 14.45
C MET A 149 -1.40 11.52 13.69
N GLN A 150 -1.64 10.26 13.29
CA GLN A 150 -2.90 9.86 12.67
C GLN A 150 -4.05 10.00 13.70
N ARG A 151 -5.08 10.78 13.34
CA ARG A 151 -6.27 11.09 14.16
C ARG A 151 -7.46 10.19 13.82
#